data_AF-A0A2S7A309-F1
#
_entry.id   AF-A0A2S7A309-F1
#
_cell.length_a   1.000
_cell.length_b   1.000
_cell.length_c   1.000
_cell.angle_alpha   90.00
_cell.angle_beta   90.00
_cell.angle_gamma   90.00
#
_symmetry.space_group_name_H-M   'P 1'
#
loop_
_entity.id
_entity.type
_entity.pdbx_description
1 polymer ?
#
loop_
_entity_poly.entity_id
_entity_poly.type
_entity_poly.pdbx_seq_one_letter_code
_entity_poly.pdbx_strand_id
1 'polypeptide(L)' 'MIRPSLIETLSFEAIFAEALAQFRKMLPKFAALTEADPVYKIRQLFAAREWHIRQRANDKAQQTMLAF' A
#
# COMPACT_ATOMS: atom_id res chain seq x y z
N MET A 1 -20.93 -14.35 0.57
CA MET A 1 -20.35 -14.47 -0.79
C MET A 1 -18.91 -14.01 -0.73
N ILE A 2 -17.95 -14.90 -0.97
CA ILE A 2 -16.53 -14.54 -1.04
C ILE A 2 -16.30 -13.96 -2.43
N ARG A 3 -15.91 -12.69 -2.47
CA ARG A 3 -15.69 -11.93 -3.69
C ARG A 3 -14.20 -12.04 -4.03
N PRO A 4 -13.81 -12.67 -5.15
CA PRO A 4 -12.40 -12.84 -5.47
C PRO A 4 -11.77 -11.49 -5.79
N SER A 5 -10.61 -11.23 -5.20
CA SER A 5 -9.74 -10.10 -5.56
C SER A 5 -8.80 -10.54 -6.69
N LEU A 6 -8.68 -9.74 -7.75
CA LEU A 6 -7.74 -10.01 -8.83
C LEU A 6 -6.30 -9.68 -8.41
N ILE A 7 -6.14 -8.58 -7.67
CA ILE A 7 -4.91 -8.13 -7.05
C ILE A 7 -4.94 -8.52 -5.57
N GLU A 8 -3.83 -9.03 -5.06
CA GLU A 8 -3.67 -9.31 -3.63
C GLU A 8 -4.07 -8.10 -2.77
N THR A 9 -5.05 -8.31 -1.88
CA THR A 9 -5.48 -7.29 -0.94
C THR A 9 -4.50 -7.23 0.22
N LEU A 10 -3.46 -6.40 0.10
CA LEU A 10 -2.57 -6.10 1.21
C LEU A 10 -3.25 -5.16 2.21
N SER A 11 -2.97 -5.34 3.51
CA SER A 11 -3.37 -4.37 4.54
C SER A 11 -2.51 -3.11 4.44
N PHE A 12 -3.02 -1.99 4.97
CA PHE A 12 -2.24 -0.76 5.10
C PHE A 12 -0.91 -0.99 5.82
N GLU A 13 -0.93 -1.78 6.90
CA GLU A 13 0.24 -2.09 7.72
C GLU A 13 1.29 -2.90 6.95
N ALA A 14 0.84 -3.87 6.12
CA ALA A 14 1.72 -4.65 5.27
C ALA A 14 2.44 -3.76 4.24
N ILE A 15 1.68 -2.91 3.55
CA ILE A 15 2.22 -1.93 2.59
C ILE A 15 3.19 -0.97 3.27
N PHE A 16 2.85 -0.49 4.47
CA PHE A 16 3.70 0.42 5.24
C PHE A 16 5.02 -0.24 5.66
N ALA A 17 4.99 -1.50 6.08
CA ALA A 17 6.18 -2.26 6.45
C ALA A 17 7.09 -2.53 5.24
N GLU A 18 6.52 -2.89 4.09
CA GLU A 18 7.26 -3.06 2.84
C GLU A 18 7.91 -1.75 2.39
N ALA A 19 7.16 -0.65 2.41
CA ALA A 19 7.66 0.68 2.09
C ALA A 19 8.79 1.11 3.03
N LEU A 20 8.70 0.78 4.33
CA LEU A 20 9.79 1.03 5.29
C LEU A 20 11.04 0.21 4.97
N ALA A 21 10.88 -1.08 4.63
CA ALA A 21 11.99 -1.93 4.26
C ALA A 21 12.70 -1.43 2.99
N GLN A 22 11.93 -0.99 1.98
CA GLN A 22 12.47 -0.38 0.77
C GLN A 22 13.18 0.94 1.06
N PHE A 23 12.55 1.81 1.86
CA PHE A 23 13.13 3.10 2.25
C PHE A 23 14.49 2.92 2.96
N ARG A 24 14.58 1.98 3.91
CA ARG A 24 15.83 1.67 4.62
C ARG A 24 16.94 1.17 3.68
N LYS A 25 16.60 0.45 2.62
CA LYS A 25 17.55 0.00 1.59
C LYS A 25 18.05 1.16 0.73
N MET A 26 17.15 2.07 0.33
CA MET A 26 17.50 3.22 -0.51
C MET A 26 18.28 4.30 0.25
N LEU A 27 17.93 4.52 1.52
CA LEU A 27 18.48 5.59 2.35
C LEU A 27 18.96 5.04 3.71
N PRO A 28 20.04 4.24 3.72
CA PRO A 28 20.56 3.65 4.97
C PRO A 28 21.01 4.70 5.99
N LYS A 29 21.43 5.89 5.55
CA LYS A 29 21.78 7.01 6.43
C LYS A 29 20.59 7.59 7.21
N PHE A 30 19.36 7.31 6.77
CA PHE A 30 18.11 7.75 7.39
C PHE A 30 17.38 6.60 8.09
N ALA A 31 18.10 5.56 8.53
CA ALA A 31 17.48 4.36 9.12
C ALA A 31 16.74 4.61 10.45
N ALA A 32 17.13 5.65 11.20
CA ALA A 32 16.53 6.04 12.47
C ALA A 32 15.34 7.00 12.30
N LEU A 33 14.37 6.62 11.47
CA LEU A 33 13.12 7.38 11.33
C LEU A 33 12.26 7.22 12.58
N THR A 34 11.81 8.34 13.12
CA THR A 34 10.86 8.45 14.23
C THR A 34 9.53 9.01 13.73
N GLU A 35 8.48 8.93 14.54
CA GLU A 35 7.17 9.50 14.20
C GLU A 35 7.18 11.04 14.12
N ALA A 36 8.18 11.68 14.73
CA ALA A 36 8.39 13.12 14.66
C ALA A 36 8.92 13.58 13.29
N ASP A 37 9.52 12.67 12.52
CA ASP A 37 10.06 13.01 11.21
C ASP A 37 8.93 13.20 10.19
N PRO A 38 8.93 14.28 9.39
CA PRO A 38 7.89 14.52 8.38
C PRO A 38 7.80 13.40 7.34
N VAL A 39 8.92 12.69 7.12
CA VAL A 39 9.01 11.49 6.27
C VAL A 39 8.10 10.37 6.76
N TYR A 40 7.84 10.26 8.07
CA TYR A 40 6.92 9.26 8.62
C TYR A 40 5.49 9.46 8.09
N LYS A 41 4.98 10.70 8.13
CA LYS A 41 3.65 11.06 7.60
C LYS A 41 3.57 10.87 6.08
N ILE A 42 4.63 11.21 5.35
CA ILE A 42 4.69 10.99 3.89
C ILE A 42 4.56 9.50 3.55
N ARG A 43 5.21 8.62 4.33
CA ARG A 43 5.07 7.17 4.14
C ARG A 43 3.67 6.65 4.46
N GLN A 44 3.01 7.21 5.47
CA GLN A 44 1.60 6.87 5.75
C GLN A 44 0.71 7.29 4.57
N LEU A 45 0.91 8.50 4.03
CA LEU A 45 0.18 8.96 2.85
C LEU A 45 0.42 8.06 1.63
N PHE A 46 1.67 7.63 1.42
CA PHE A 46 2.03 6.67 0.37
C PHE A 46 1.29 5.35 0.54
N ALA A 47 1.36 4.73 1.72
CA ALA A 47 0.70 3.45 2.01
C ALA A 47 -0.83 3.55 1.87
N ALA A 48 -1.44 4.65 2.32
CA ALA A 48 -2.87 4.90 2.16
C ALA A 48 -3.26 5.00 0.68
N ARG A 49 -2.48 5.74 -0.11
CA ARG A 49 -2.73 5.90 -1.55
C ARG A 49 -2.59 4.57 -2.30
N GLU A 50 -1.59 3.77 -1.96
CA GLU A 50 -1.36 2.46 -2.59
C GLU A 50 -2.49 1.48 -2.28
N TRP A 51 -2.95 1.45 -1.02
CA TRP A 51 -4.10 0.65 -0.60
C TRP A 51 -5.36 1.02 -1.39
N HIS A 52 -5.68 2.30 -1.50
CA HIS A 52 -6.83 2.77 -2.29
C HIS A 52 -6.70 2.46 -3.79
N ILE A 53 -5.49 2.52 -4.35
CA ILE A 53 -5.27 2.14 -5.75
C ILE A 53 -5.56 0.65 -5.96
N ARG A 54 -5.08 -0.23 -5.08
CA ARG A 54 -5.35 -1.67 -5.14
C ARG A 54 -6.84 -1.99 -5.03
N GLN A 55 -7.54 -1.34 -4.09
CA GLN A 55 -8.99 -1.52 -3.95
C GLN A 55 -9.74 -1.13 -5.21
N ARG A 56 -9.48 0.08 -5.75
CA ARG A 56 -10.15 0.53 -6.99
C ARG A 56 -9.86 -0.38 -8.17
N ALA A 57 -8.66 -0.95 -8.25
CA ALA A 57 -8.32 -1.88 -9.31
C ALA A 57 -9.10 -3.21 -9.17
N ASN A 58 -9.24 -3.74 -7.95
CA ASN A 58 -10.09 -4.90 -7.68
C ASN A 58 -11.57 -4.63 -7.98
N ASP A 59 -12.08 -3.46 -7.60
CA ASP A 59 -13.47 -3.07 -7.89
C ASP A 59 -13.72 -2.99 -9.41
N LYS A 60 -12.80 -2.39 -10.16
CA LYS A 60 -12.89 -2.30 -11.62
C LYS A 60 -12.82 -3.68 -12.29
N ALA A 61 -11.91 -4.54 -11.84
CA ALA A 61 -11.78 -5.90 -12.36
C ALA A 61 -13.08 -6.69 -12.20
N GLN A 62 -13.77 -6.54 -11.07
CA GLN A 62 -15.05 -7.19 -10.81
C GLN A 62 -16.17 -6.65 -11.71
N GLN A 63 -16.20 -5.33 -11.95
CA GLN A 63 -17.16 -4.73 -12.88
C GLN A 63 -17.00 -5.28 -14.31
N THR A 64 -15.76 -5.54 -14.74
CA THR A 64 -15.50 -6.15 -16.05
C THR A 64 -15.77 -7.66 -16.09
N MET A 65 -15.70 -8.36 -14.95
CA MET A 65 -15.85 -9.82 -14.88
C MET A 65 -17.31 -10.29 -14.78
N LEU A 66 -18.24 -9.39 -14.41
CA LEU A 66 -19.70 -9.63 -14.46
C LEU A 66 -20.30 -9.42 -15.85
N ALA A 67 -19.51 -9.00 -16.84
CA ALA A 67 -19.97 -8.65 -18.18
C ALA A 67 -19.87 -9.80 -19.21
N PHE A 68 -19.59 -11.04 -18.79
CA PHE A 68 -19.44 -12.21 -19.67
C PHE A 68 -20.23 -13.42 -19.15
#